data_AF-A0A328SFW7-F1
#
_entry.id   AF-A0A328SFW7-F1
#
_cell.length_a   1.000
_cell.length_b   1.000
_cell.length_c   1.000
_cell.angle_alpha   90.00
_cell.angle_beta   90.00
_cell.angle_gamma   90.00
#
_symmetry.space_group_name_H-M   'P 1'
#
loop_
_entity.id
_entity.type
_entity.pdbx_description
1 polymer ?
#
loop_
_entity_poly.entity_id
_entity_poly.type
_entity_poly.pdbx_seq_one_letter_code
_entity_poly.pdbx_strand_id
1 'polypeptide(L)' 'EKLLHPYTRSLYRALPETEFELTKGHQPSYLHIPKGCPYHENCPYKVEKCSDEIPELRDVDGTTIRCFNPLVDGE' A
#
# COMPACT_ATOMS: atom_id res chain seq x y z
N GLU A 1 1.44 15.09 5.87
CA GLU A 1 1.64 13.83 6.62
C GLU A 1 2.52 12.89 5.82
N LYS A 2 3.38 12.10 6.48
CA LYS A 2 4.24 11.12 5.79
C LYS A 2 3.45 9.84 5.51
N LEU A 3 2.88 9.74 4.31
CA LEU A 3 2.10 8.58 3.87
C LEU A 3 3.00 7.52 3.23
N LEU A 4 3.74 6.79 4.07
CA LEU A 4 4.77 5.85 3.62
C LEU A 4 4.20 4.57 2.99
N HIS A 5 2.96 4.17 3.32
CA HIS A 5 2.36 2.99 2.71
C HIS A 5 1.63 3.37 1.42
N PRO A 6 1.90 2.71 0.27
CA PRO A 6 1.21 3.01 -0.99
C PRO A 6 -0.31 2.98 -0.87
N TYR A 7 -0.88 1.99 -0.17
CA TYR A 7 -2.31 1.94 0.14
C TYR A 7 -2.83 3.20 0.85
N THR A 8 -2.17 3.64 1.91
CA THR A 8 -2.60 4.83 2.66
C THR A 8 -2.51 6.08 1.79
N ARG A 9 -1.46 6.22 0.97
CA ARG A 9 -1.33 7.32 0.01
C ARG A 9 -2.44 7.29 -1.05
N SER A 10 -2.78 6.11 -1.53
CA SER A 10 -3.89 5.89 -2.47
C SER A 10 -5.25 6.26 -1.88
N LEU A 11 -5.52 5.90 -0.63
CA LEU A 11 -6.74 6.31 0.07
C LEU A 11 -6.81 7.83 0.24
N TYR A 12 -5.70 8.46 0.61
CA TYR A 12 -5.63 9.91 0.75
C TYR A 12 -5.90 10.63 -0.58
N ARG A 13 -5.31 10.16 -1.68
CA ARG A 13 -5.52 10.71 -3.04
C ARG A 13 -6.93 10.47 -3.58
N ALA A 14 -7.70 9.56 -3.01
CA ALA A 14 -9.10 9.34 -3.36
C ALA A 14 -10.05 10.30 -2.60
N LEU A 15 -9.55 11.17 -1.71
CA LEU A 15 -10.38 12.15 -1.02
C LEU A 15 -10.79 13.29 -1.97
N PRO A 16 -12.03 13.80 -1.90
CA PRO A 16 -12.49 14.92 -2.72
C PRO A 16 -11.69 16.22 -2.57
N GLU A 17 -11.00 16.38 -1.44
CA GLU A 17 -10.16 17.54 -1.14
C GLU A 17 -8.79 17.49 -1.85
N THR A 18 -8.46 16.34 -2.44
CA THR A 18 -7.28 16.14 -3.29
C THR A 18 -7.68 16.15 -4.77
N GLU A 19 -6.79 15.74 -5.69
CA GLU A 19 -7.11 15.60 -7.12
C GLU A 19 -8.15 14.50 -7.43
N PHE A 20 -8.62 13.76 -6.40
CA PHE A 20 -9.58 12.68 -6.50
C PHE A 20 -9.12 11.59 -7.48
N GLU A 21 -7.88 11.13 -7.30
CA GLU A 21 -7.29 10.07 -8.09
C GLU A 21 -7.84 8.70 -7.64
N LEU A 22 -8.57 8.03 -8.53
CA LEU A 22 -9.07 6.69 -8.28
C LEU A 22 -7.94 5.66 -8.40
N THR A 23 -7.80 4.81 -7.38
CA THR A 23 -6.93 3.64 -7.45
C THR A 23 -7.54 2.61 -8.41
N LYS A 24 -6.74 2.10 -9.34
CA LYS A 24 -7.18 1.05 -10.26
C LYS A 24 -7.35 -0.28 -9.53
N GLY A 25 -8.33 -1.06 -9.98
CA GLY A 25 -8.60 -2.41 -9.49
C GLY A 25 -9.72 -2.46 -8.44
N HIS A 26 -9.80 -3.60 -7.74
CA HIS A 26 -10.88 -3.89 -6.79
C HIS A 26 -10.31 -4.31 -5.44
N GLN A 27 -11.04 -4.04 -4.37
CA GLN A 27 -10.71 -4.57 -3.06
C GLN A 27 -10.80 -6.10 -3.09
N PRO A 28 -9.82 -6.83 -2.52
CA PRO A 28 -9.89 -8.29 -2.46
C PRO A 28 -11.13 -8.72 -1.68
N SER A 29 -11.77 -9.80 -2.15
CA SER A 29 -12.90 -10.40 -1.45
C SER A 29 -12.42 -10.99 -0.12
N TYR A 30 -13.20 -10.80 0.95
CA TYR A 30 -12.93 -11.44 2.25
C TYR A 30 -12.93 -12.98 2.17
N LEU A 31 -13.62 -13.55 1.18
CA LEU A 31 -13.65 -15.01 0.95
C LEU A 31 -12.39 -15.52 0.25
N HIS A 32 -11.64 -14.63 -0.41
CA HIS A 32 -10.42 -14.94 -1.16
C HIS A 32 -9.34 -13.95 -0.77
N ILE A 33 -8.76 -14.14 0.42
CA ILE A 33 -7.62 -13.36 0.87
C ILE A 33 -6.41 -13.81 0.05
N PRO A 34 -5.79 -12.92 -0.74
CA PRO A 34 -4.61 -13.27 -1.53
C PRO A 34 -3.44 -13.63 -0.61
N LYS A 35 -2.54 -14.47 -1.12
CA LYS A 35 -1.27 -14.75 -0.46
C LYS A 35 -0.42 -13.46 -0.43
N GLY A 36 0.35 -13.28 0.62
CA GLY A 36 1.20 -12.10 0.79
C GLY A 36 0.43 -10.82 1.11
N CYS A 37 0.89 -9.69 0.57
CA CYS A 37 0.31 -8.37 0.83
C CYS A 37 -1.08 -8.21 0.15
N PRO A 38 -2.17 -7.95 0.90
CA PRO A 38 -3.52 -7.85 0.33
C PRO A 38 -3.71 -6.75 -0.73
N TYR A 39 -2.81 -5.76 -0.75
CA TYR A 39 -2.86 -4.66 -1.68
C TYR A 39 -1.99 -4.89 -2.93
N HIS A 40 -1.28 -6.01 -3.05
CA HIS A 40 -0.22 -6.17 -4.06
C HIS A 40 -0.73 -6.02 -5.51
N GLU A 41 -1.95 -6.45 -5.83
CA GLU A 41 -2.50 -6.35 -7.20
C GLU A 41 -2.81 -4.90 -7.60
N ASN A 42 -3.14 -4.06 -6.63
CA ASN A 42 -3.49 -2.66 -6.83
C ASN A 42 -2.32 -1.71 -6.51
N CYS A 43 -1.20 -2.23 -6.00
CA CYS A 43 -0.06 -1.45 -5.56
C CYS A 43 0.87 -1.12 -6.74
N PRO A 44 1.04 0.16 -7.13
CA PRO A 44 1.97 0.52 -8.21
C PRO A 44 3.45 0.33 -7.83
N TYR A 45 3.74 0.12 -6.54
CA TYR A 45 5.09 -0.06 -5.98
C TYR A 45 5.35 -1.53 -5.57
N LYS A 46 4.56 -2.47 -6.08
CA LYS A 46 4.69 -3.90 -5.78
C LYS A 46 6.09 -4.40 -6.15
N VAL A 47 6.71 -5.16 -5.25
CA VAL A 47 7.89 -5.99 -5.51
C VAL A 47 7.51 -7.47 -5.52
N GLU A 48 8.38 -8.34 -6.04
CA GLU A 48 8.09 -9.78 -6.21
C GLU A 48 7.59 -10.45 -4.92
N LYS A 49 8.26 -10.18 -3.79
CA LYS A 49 7.90 -10.73 -2.47
C LYS A 49 6.47 -10.42 -2.01
N CYS A 50 5.86 -9.34 -2.50
CA CYS A 50 4.53 -8.92 -2.07
C CYS A 50 3.43 -9.94 -2.40
N SER A 51 3.62 -10.83 -3.38
CA SER A 51 2.62 -11.84 -3.75
C SER A 51 2.72 -13.13 -2.95
N ASP A 52 3.82 -13.34 -2.23
CA ASP A 52 4.09 -14.59 -1.52
C ASP A 52 4.25 -14.41 -0.01
N GLU A 53 4.66 -13.22 0.43
CA GLU A 53 5.04 -12.95 1.81
C GLU A 53 4.33 -11.71 2.35
N ILE A 54 4.11 -11.69 3.67
CA ILE A 54 3.64 -10.50 4.37
C ILE A 54 4.86 -9.87 5.04
N PRO A 55 5.15 -8.58 4.80
CA PRO A 55 6.26 -7.91 5.45
C PRO A 55 6.05 -7.84 6.97
N GLU A 56 7.14 -8.00 7.72
CA GLU A 56 7.13 -7.80 9.15
C GLU A 56 6.75 -6.35 9.51
N LEU A 57 6.19 -6.17 10.71
CA LEU A 57 5.89 -4.85 11.24
C LEU A 57 7.21 -4.16 11.61
N ARG A 58 7.50 -3.01 11.00
CA ARG A 58 8.72 -2.24 11.26
C ARG A 58 8.42 -0.75 11.40
N ASP A 59 9.28 -0.06 12.13
CA ASP A 59 9.31 1.40 12.14
C ASP A 59 10.10 1.91 10.93
N VAL A 60 9.51 2.82 10.18
CA VAL A 60 10.17 3.57 9.10
C VAL A 60 9.91 5.03 9.36
N ASP A 61 10.95 5.77 9.71
CA ASP A 61 10.88 7.23 9.92
C ASP A 61 9.80 7.65 10.93
N GLY A 62 9.72 6.90 12.04
CA GLY A 62 8.74 7.13 13.10
C GLY A 62 7.31 6.67 12.77
N THR A 63 7.12 5.96 11.65
CA THR A 63 5.84 5.37 11.25
C THR A 63 5.93 3.85 11.23
N THR A 64 5.06 3.22 12.01
CA THR A 64 4.92 1.75 12.02
C THR A 64 4.18 1.26 10.78
N ILE A 65 4.81 0.38 9.99
CA ILE A 65 4.30 -0.05 8.69
C ILE A 65 4.60 -1.52 8.40
N ARG A 66 3.72 -2.17 7.61
CA ARG A 66 3.94 -3.48 6.96
C ARG A 66 4.03 -3.28 5.45
N CYS A 67 5.21 -2.92 4.94
CA CYS A 67 5.44 -2.74 3.51
C CYS A 67 6.86 -3.15 3.14
N PHE A 68 7.03 -3.93 2.07
CA PHE A 68 8.35 -4.26 1.53
C PHE A 68 9.00 -3.05 0.83
N ASN A 69 8.20 -2.19 0.19
CA ASN A 69 8.66 -1.01 -0.54
C ASN A 69 7.91 0.26 -0.11
N PRO A 70 8.23 0.81 1.09
CA PRO A 70 7.62 2.03 1.60
C PRO A 70 8.09 3.27 0.83
N LEU A 71 7.21 4.27 0.73
CA LEU A 71 7.45 5.55 0.08
C LEU A 71 8.20 6.48 1.03
N VAL A 72 9.52 6.56 0.93
CA VAL A 72 10.35 7.52 1.69
C VAL A 72 10.70 8.70 0.78
N ASP A 73 10.58 9.94 1.30
CA ASP A 73 10.70 11.18 0.52
C ASP A 73 11.87 11.16 -0.48
N GLY A 74 11.54 11.24 -1.79
CA GLY A 74 12.49 11.14 -2.90
C GLY A 74 11.98 10.42 -4.17
N GLU A 75 10.81 9.76 -4.11
CA GLU A 75 10.18 9.01 -5.22
C GLU A 75 8.68 9.31 -5.42
#